data_AF-A0A9D2TEN6-F1
#
_entry.id   AF-A0A9D2TEN6-F1
#
_cell.length_a   1.000
_cell.length_b   1.000
_cell.length_c   1.000
_cell.angle_alpha   90.00
_cell.angle_beta   90.00
_cell.angle_gamma   90.00
#
_symmetry.space_group_name_H-M   'P 1'
#
loop_
_entity.id
_entity.type
_entity.pdbx_description
1 polymer ?
#
loop_
_entity_poly.entity_id
_entity_poly.type
_entity_poly.pdbx_seq_one_letter_code
_entity_poly.pdbx_strand_id
1 'polypeptide(L)'
;MPKRYNTPHRSRVVKTRLSEDEYADFTARLAPYGISQSEFLRQAIRRATIRPIIHVSAVNDTYGTAVQLTDNPYPENPYAAKFSLQYCIAAAIILKDLSDRAFTQENITNPNIKELMKKIQVRICPELDEAFRLDPNQWSHRLTITLKNGEVITKQIDYPIGDFKNPFDSAMADRKFLTLTEDVLGNSTSSRLLENIHNLDSLEDINILFS
;
A
#
# COMPACT_ATOMS: atom_id res chain seq x y z
N MET A 1 24.79 14.71 -61.86
CA MET A 1 25.37 14.34 -60.53
C MET A 1 24.23 13.95 -59.59
N PRO A 2 24.28 12.79 -58.90
CA PRO A 2 23.23 12.39 -57.95
C PRO A 2 23.33 13.24 -56.67
N LYS A 3 22.20 13.78 -56.20
CA LYS A 3 22.15 14.54 -54.94
C LYS A 3 22.41 13.59 -53.76
N ARG A 4 23.53 13.78 -53.05
CA ARG A 4 23.78 13.14 -51.74
C ARG A 4 23.00 13.92 -50.68
N TYR A 5 21.99 13.29 -50.10
CA TYR A 5 21.31 13.81 -48.92
C TYR A 5 22.05 13.36 -47.67
N ASN A 6 22.38 14.31 -46.79
CA ASN A 6 22.99 14.04 -45.50
C ASN A 6 21.90 13.65 -44.49
N THR A 7 21.45 12.39 -44.54
CA THR A 7 20.45 11.88 -43.59
C THR A 7 21.14 11.64 -42.24
N PRO A 8 20.63 12.19 -41.12
CA PRO A 8 21.25 11.97 -39.81
C PRO A 8 21.34 10.48 -39.50
N HIS A 9 22.54 9.96 -39.26
CA HIS A 9 22.74 8.61 -38.78
C HIS A 9 22.13 8.49 -37.37
N ARG A 10 20.93 7.92 -37.26
CA ARG A 10 20.32 7.62 -35.97
C ARG A 10 21.14 6.52 -35.29
N SER A 11 21.72 6.85 -34.13
CA SER A 11 22.44 5.89 -33.28
C SER A 11 21.53 4.86 -32.60
N ARG A 12 20.20 5.01 -32.71
CA ARG A 12 19.19 4.11 -32.15
C ARG A 12 18.14 3.81 -33.22
N VAL A 13 17.92 2.53 -33.47
CA VAL A 13 16.83 2.04 -34.33
C VAL A 13 15.53 2.21 -33.54
N VAL A 14 14.68 3.14 -33.97
CA VAL A 14 13.32 3.26 -33.44
C VAL A 14 12.46 2.28 -34.20
N LYS A 15 12.12 1.15 -33.56
CA LYS A 15 11.19 0.16 -34.12
C LYS A 15 9.81 0.84 -34.24
N THR A 16 9.29 0.95 -35.46
CA THR A 16 8.01 1.65 -35.72
C THR A 16 6.80 0.73 -35.58
N ARG A 17 7.01 -0.58 -35.43
CA ARG A 17 5.98 -1.60 -35.20
C ARG A 17 6.48 -2.65 -34.22
N LEU A 18 5.59 -3.07 -33.33
CA LEU A 18 5.79 -4.25 -32.48
C LEU A 18 5.49 -5.50 -33.30
N SER A 19 6.23 -6.58 -33.04
CA SER A 19 5.82 -7.94 -33.44
C SER A 19 4.56 -8.36 -32.66
N GLU A 20 3.91 -9.44 -33.10
CA GLU A 20 2.72 -9.96 -32.41
C GLU A 20 3.02 -10.34 -30.96
N ASP A 21 4.16 -10.99 -30.69
CA ASP A 21 4.58 -11.36 -29.33
C ASP A 21 4.85 -10.12 -28.46
N GLU A 22 5.54 -9.12 -29.00
CA GLU A 22 5.80 -7.87 -28.28
C GLU A 22 4.50 -7.09 -28.02
N TYR A 23 3.54 -7.13 -28.95
CA TYR A 23 2.24 -6.52 -28.78
C TYR A 23 1.42 -7.25 -27.70
N ALA A 24 1.47 -8.58 -27.67
CA ALA A 24 0.81 -9.40 -26.67
C ALA A 24 1.39 -9.17 -25.27
N ASP A 25 2.72 -9.19 -25.10
CA ASP A 25 3.40 -8.87 -23.82
C ASP A 25 3.06 -7.44 -23.37
N PHE A 26 3.13 -6.47 -24.28
CA PHE A 26 2.79 -5.09 -23.97
C PHE A 26 1.32 -4.94 -23.54
N THR A 27 0.39 -5.63 -24.22
CA THR A 27 -1.04 -5.61 -23.86
C THR A 27 -1.29 -6.30 -22.52
N ALA A 28 -0.61 -7.41 -22.24
CA ALA A 28 -0.69 -8.09 -20.95
C ALA A 28 -0.19 -7.19 -19.81
N ARG A 29 0.90 -6.45 -20.02
CA ARG A 29 1.41 -5.45 -19.07
C ARG A 29 0.51 -4.23 -18.92
N LEU A 30 -0.27 -3.90 -19.95
CA LEU A 30 -1.26 -2.81 -19.88
C LEU A 30 -2.58 -3.21 -19.22
N ALA A 31 -2.92 -4.50 -19.20
CA ALA A 31 -4.18 -5.00 -18.65
C ALA A 31 -4.47 -4.50 -17.21
N PRO A 32 -3.48 -4.41 -16.29
CA PRO A 32 -3.70 -3.85 -14.95
C PRO A 32 -4.08 -2.38 -14.94
N TYR A 33 -3.86 -1.60 -16.00
CA TYR A 33 -4.19 -0.17 -16.02
C TYR A 33 -5.62 0.12 -16.45
N GLY A 34 -6.33 -0.86 -17.02
CA GLY A 34 -7.73 -0.73 -17.43
C GLY A 34 -7.99 0.41 -18.44
N ILE A 35 -6.95 0.88 -19.13
CA ILE A 35 -7.00 1.92 -20.16
C ILE A 35 -6.40 1.40 -21.47
N SER A 36 -6.79 2.01 -22.59
CA SER A 36 -6.22 1.65 -23.89
C SER A 36 -4.74 2.02 -23.98
N GLN A 37 -4.00 1.36 -24.87
CA GLN A 37 -2.61 1.72 -25.18
C GLN A 37 -2.45 3.21 -25.49
N SER A 38 -3.36 3.77 -26.30
CA SER A 38 -3.33 5.18 -26.70
C SER A 38 -3.49 6.11 -25.50
N GLU A 39 -4.34 5.74 -24.55
CA GLU A 39 -4.56 6.53 -23.33
C GLU A 39 -3.39 6.40 -22.36
N PHE A 40 -2.83 5.19 -22.21
CA PHE A 40 -1.62 4.98 -21.41
C PHE A 40 -0.46 5.84 -21.94
N LEU A 41 -0.20 5.79 -23.25
CA LEU A 41 0.84 6.60 -23.88
C LEU A 41 0.56 8.09 -23.73
N ARG A 42 -0.70 8.53 -23.90
CA ARG A 42 -1.10 9.92 -23.68
C ARG A 42 -0.78 10.38 -22.26
N GLN A 43 -1.14 9.60 -21.25
CA GLN A 43 -0.87 9.95 -19.86
C GLN A 43 0.62 9.91 -19.52
N ALA A 44 1.35 8.91 -20.01
CA ALA A 44 2.80 8.79 -19.84
C ALA A 44 3.54 10.01 -20.41
N ILE A 45 3.16 10.45 -21.62
CA ILE A 45 3.74 11.63 -22.27
C ILE A 45 3.41 12.91 -21.50
N ARG A 46 2.17 13.04 -21.00
CA ARG A 46 1.73 14.19 -20.22
C ARG A 46 2.25 14.19 -18.78
N ARG A 47 3.08 13.21 -18.40
CA ARG A 47 3.56 12.98 -17.03
C ARG A 47 2.43 12.87 -16.02
N ALA A 48 1.25 12.45 -16.46
CA ALA A 48 0.15 12.14 -15.57
C ALA A 48 0.45 10.84 -14.84
N THR A 49 0.15 10.78 -13.55
CA THR A 49 0.33 9.56 -12.75
C THR A 49 -0.62 8.48 -13.24
N ILE A 50 -0.07 7.46 -13.88
CA ILE A 50 -0.85 6.30 -14.32
C ILE A 50 -0.96 5.34 -13.14
N ARG A 51 -2.19 5.12 -12.66
CA ARG A 51 -2.46 4.17 -11.58
C ARG A 51 -3.03 2.88 -12.18
N PRO A 52 -2.46 1.71 -11.87
CA PRO A 52 -3.11 0.47 -12.26
C PRO A 52 -4.48 0.36 -11.58
N ILE A 53 -5.51 0.01 -12.36
CA ILE A 53 -6.82 -0.41 -11.89
C ILE A 53 -6.72 -1.89 -11.50
N ILE A 54 -6.36 -2.11 -10.24
CA ILE A 54 -6.26 -3.47 -9.71
C ILE A 54 -7.66 -3.93 -9.28
N HIS A 55 -8.28 -4.79 -10.08
CA HIS A 55 -9.44 -5.54 -9.63
C HIS A 55 -8.94 -6.74 -8.84
N VAL A 56 -9.14 -6.70 -7.52
CA VAL A 56 -8.74 -7.78 -6.63
C VAL A 56 -9.96 -8.40 -5.96
N SER A 57 -9.92 -9.71 -5.79
CA SER A 57 -10.53 -10.36 -4.63
C SER A 57 -9.41 -10.60 -3.63
N ALA A 58 -9.68 -10.28 -2.36
CA ALA A 58 -8.75 -10.58 -1.30
C ALA A 58 -9.40 -11.53 -0.30
N VAL A 59 -8.64 -12.52 0.14
CA VAL A 59 -9.03 -13.37 1.26
C VAL A 59 -8.03 -13.13 2.36
N ASN A 60 -8.52 -12.68 3.50
CA ASN A 60 -7.76 -12.57 4.73
C ASN A 60 -8.09 -13.74 5.64
N ASP A 61 -7.20 -14.72 5.65
CA ASP A 61 -7.22 -15.85 6.56
C ASP A 61 -6.62 -15.43 7.91
N THR A 62 -7.32 -15.71 9.00
CA THR A 62 -6.86 -15.39 10.37
C THR A 62 -7.51 -16.31 11.41
N TYR A 63 -7.32 -16.02 12.70
CA TYR A 63 -7.87 -16.77 13.83
C TYR A 63 -9.22 -16.21 14.28
N GLY A 64 -10.00 -17.03 15.01
CA GLY A 64 -11.40 -16.75 15.34
C GLY A 64 -11.62 -15.43 16.09
N THR A 65 -10.78 -15.12 17.08
CA THR A 65 -10.85 -13.86 17.84
C THR A 65 -10.67 -12.64 16.95
N ALA A 66 -9.74 -12.67 15.99
CA ALA A 66 -9.57 -11.57 15.04
C ALA A 66 -10.82 -11.37 14.18
N VAL A 67 -11.39 -12.44 13.64
CA VAL A 67 -12.64 -12.36 12.85
C VAL A 67 -13.77 -11.74 13.68
N GLN A 68 -13.98 -12.20 14.90
CA GLN A 68 -15.05 -11.68 15.79
C GLN A 68 -14.91 -10.18 16.07
N LEU A 69 -13.67 -9.68 16.18
CA LEU A 69 -13.41 -8.28 16.51
C LEU A 69 -13.38 -7.36 15.29
N THR A 70 -13.07 -7.89 14.10
CA THR A 70 -12.67 -7.06 12.95
C THR A 70 -13.37 -7.38 11.64
N ASP A 71 -14.22 -8.41 11.60
CA ASP A 71 -15.09 -8.69 10.45
C ASP A 71 -16.30 -7.76 10.45
N ASN A 72 -16.09 -6.55 9.94
CA ASN A 72 -17.13 -5.53 9.80
C ASN A 72 -17.19 -5.08 8.33
N PRO A 73 -18.01 -5.72 7.49
CA PRO A 73 -18.09 -5.39 6.06
C PRO A 73 -18.76 -4.04 5.77
N TYR A 74 -19.42 -3.42 6.75
CA TYR A 74 -20.17 -2.17 6.58
C TYR A 74 -19.91 -1.18 7.74
N PRO A 75 -18.66 -0.69 7.91
CA PRO A 75 -18.36 0.29 8.95
C PRO A 75 -19.07 1.61 8.68
N GLU A 76 -19.76 2.14 9.68
CA GLU A 76 -20.61 3.32 9.53
C GLU A 76 -19.86 4.65 9.78
N ASN A 77 -18.75 4.59 10.53
CA ASN A 77 -18.02 5.75 11.01
C ASN A 77 -16.50 5.48 11.12
N PRO A 78 -15.66 6.54 11.24
CA PRO A 78 -14.21 6.41 11.37
C PRO A 78 -13.70 5.41 12.40
N TYR A 79 -14.36 5.36 13.56
CA TYR A 79 -13.97 4.46 14.63
C TYR A 79 -14.28 3.01 14.25
N ALA A 80 -15.49 2.72 13.77
CA ALA A 80 -15.88 1.39 13.31
C ALA A 80 -15.01 0.89 12.14
N ALA A 81 -14.54 1.79 11.28
CA ALA A 81 -13.65 1.46 10.16
C ALA A 81 -12.27 0.96 10.62
N LYS A 82 -11.78 1.38 11.79
CA LYS A 82 -10.53 0.85 12.38
C LYS A 82 -10.66 -0.64 12.78
N PHE A 83 -11.89 -1.10 12.99
CA PHE A 83 -12.25 -2.50 13.29
C PHE A 83 -12.91 -3.19 12.10
N SER A 84 -12.57 -2.79 10.89
CA SER A 84 -13.00 -3.44 9.64
C SER A 84 -11.77 -3.84 8.85
N LEU A 85 -11.43 -5.13 8.83
CA LEU A 85 -10.31 -5.62 8.01
C LEU A 85 -10.55 -5.37 6.51
N GLN A 86 -11.81 -5.47 6.06
CA GLN A 86 -12.17 -5.12 4.69
C GLN A 86 -11.82 -3.66 4.38
N TYR A 87 -12.18 -2.73 5.26
CA TYR A 87 -11.85 -1.31 5.08
C TYR A 87 -10.35 -1.07 5.12
N CYS A 88 -9.65 -1.58 6.15
CA CYS A 88 -8.22 -1.41 6.29
C CYS A 88 -7.45 -1.93 5.07
N ILE A 89 -7.79 -3.12 4.56
CA ILE A 89 -7.17 -3.67 3.36
C ILE A 89 -7.50 -2.80 2.13
N ALA A 90 -8.77 -2.39 1.96
CA ALA A 90 -9.16 -1.56 0.83
C ALA A 90 -8.49 -0.17 0.84
N ALA A 91 -8.40 0.47 2.02
CA ALA A 91 -7.74 1.76 2.22
C ALA A 91 -6.23 1.65 1.95
N ALA A 92 -5.57 0.61 2.43
CA ALA A 92 -4.15 0.36 2.14
C ALA A 92 -3.88 0.20 0.63
N ILE A 93 -4.80 -0.44 -0.11
CA ILE A 93 -4.65 -0.63 -1.56
C ILE A 93 -4.91 0.67 -2.33
N ILE A 94 -5.98 1.40 -2.00
CA ILE A 94 -6.46 2.54 -2.78
C ILE A 94 -5.74 3.84 -2.38
N LEU A 95 -5.67 4.09 -1.07
CA LEU A 95 -5.08 5.32 -0.51
C LEU A 95 -3.58 5.17 -0.29
N LYS A 96 -3.08 3.93 -0.13
CA LYS A 96 -1.70 3.64 0.29
C LYS A 96 -1.34 4.30 1.64
N ASP A 97 -2.35 4.43 2.48
CA ASP A 97 -2.26 5.08 3.78
C ASP A 97 -3.20 4.37 4.77
N LEU A 98 -2.74 4.27 6.01
CA LEU A 98 -3.47 3.77 7.18
C LEU A 98 -3.28 4.69 8.40
N SER A 99 -2.82 5.93 8.18
CA SER A 99 -2.86 7.00 9.17
C SER A 99 -4.29 7.46 9.43
N ASP A 100 -4.49 8.34 10.42
CA ASP A 100 -5.82 8.92 10.68
C ASP A 100 -6.42 9.65 9.47
N ARG A 101 -5.60 10.10 8.52
CA ARG A 101 -6.07 10.70 7.25
C ARG A 101 -6.86 9.69 6.40
N ALA A 102 -6.60 8.40 6.54
CA ALA A 102 -7.35 7.34 5.86
C ALA A 102 -8.71 7.08 6.53
N PHE A 103 -8.92 7.46 7.79
CA PHE A 103 -10.13 7.19 8.56
C PHE A 103 -11.02 8.44 8.68
N THR A 104 -11.45 8.98 7.55
CA THR A 104 -12.38 10.12 7.48
C THR A 104 -13.74 9.69 6.95
N GLN A 105 -14.79 10.45 7.24
CA GLN A 105 -16.13 10.15 6.72
C GLN A 105 -16.15 10.13 5.18
N GLU A 106 -15.41 11.04 4.55
CA GLU A 106 -15.22 11.09 3.10
C GLU A 106 -14.67 9.76 2.57
N ASN A 107 -13.57 9.28 3.13
CA ASN A 107 -12.93 8.02 2.71
C ASN A 107 -13.81 6.80 2.99
N ILE A 108 -14.55 6.77 4.11
CA ILE A 108 -15.49 5.68 4.42
C ILE A 108 -16.62 5.62 3.40
N THR A 109 -17.07 6.76 2.90
CA THR A 109 -18.11 6.82 1.88
C THR A 109 -17.58 6.68 0.44
N ASN A 110 -16.26 6.61 0.26
CA ASN A 110 -15.63 6.55 -1.06
C ASN A 110 -16.12 5.31 -1.84
N PRO A 111 -16.74 5.49 -3.03
CA PRO A 111 -17.32 4.39 -3.78
C PRO A 111 -16.27 3.35 -4.21
N ASN A 112 -15.03 3.76 -4.50
CA ASN A 112 -13.98 2.83 -4.89
C ASN A 112 -13.57 1.93 -3.71
N ILE A 113 -13.49 2.50 -2.50
CA ILE A 113 -13.20 1.72 -1.28
C ILE A 113 -14.34 0.75 -1.00
N LYS A 114 -15.59 1.22 -1.03
CA LYS A 114 -16.77 0.36 -0.83
C LYS A 114 -16.86 -0.78 -1.85
N GLU A 115 -16.60 -0.51 -3.12
CA GLU A 115 -16.62 -1.54 -4.17
C GLU A 115 -15.50 -2.58 -3.98
N LEU A 116 -14.35 -2.15 -3.48
CA LEU A 116 -13.26 -3.07 -3.17
C LEU A 116 -13.57 -3.92 -1.94
N MET A 117 -14.12 -3.33 -0.87
CA MET A 117 -14.52 -4.04 0.35
C MET A 117 -15.46 -5.22 0.04
N LYS A 118 -16.40 -5.08 -0.89
CA LYS A 118 -17.31 -6.16 -1.33
C LYS A 118 -16.59 -7.40 -1.86
N LYS A 119 -15.33 -7.27 -2.29
CA LYS A 119 -14.51 -8.33 -2.85
C LYS A 119 -13.52 -8.91 -1.83
N ILE A 120 -13.47 -8.34 -0.63
CA ILE A 120 -12.59 -8.77 0.45
C ILE A 120 -13.39 -9.66 1.39
N GLN A 121 -12.89 -10.87 1.61
CA GLN A 121 -13.48 -11.84 2.53
C GLN A 121 -12.52 -12.06 3.69
N VAL A 122 -13.05 -12.00 4.91
CA VAL A 122 -12.32 -12.35 6.13
C VAL A 122 -12.77 -13.74 6.54
N ARG A 123 -11.83 -14.65 6.77
CA ARG A 123 -12.13 -16.05 7.04
C ARG A 123 -11.29 -16.57 8.19
N ILE A 124 -11.89 -17.48 8.96
CA ILE A 124 -11.15 -18.25 9.96
C ILE A 124 -10.37 -19.33 9.20
N CYS A 125 -9.07 -19.37 9.42
CA CYS A 125 -8.21 -20.45 8.97
C CYS A 125 -7.90 -21.38 10.15
N PRO A 126 -8.31 -22.66 10.11
CA PRO A 126 -8.11 -23.58 11.23
C PRO A 126 -6.65 -23.70 11.70
N GLU A 127 -5.69 -23.63 10.77
CA GLU A 127 -4.27 -23.66 11.07
C GLU A 127 -3.81 -22.45 11.88
N LEU A 128 -4.24 -21.24 11.49
CA LEU A 128 -3.88 -20.00 12.19
C LEU A 128 -4.62 -19.87 13.52
N ASP A 129 -5.85 -20.37 13.59
CA ASP A 129 -6.63 -20.45 14.84
C ASP A 129 -5.97 -21.39 15.85
N GLU A 130 -5.44 -22.53 15.39
CA GLU A 130 -4.65 -23.43 16.23
C GLU A 130 -3.35 -22.78 16.71
N ALA A 131 -2.62 -22.10 15.82
CA ALA A 131 -1.40 -21.38 16.19
C ALA A 131 -1.67 -20.34 17.28
N PHE A 132 -2.77 -19.59 17.18
CA PHE A 132 -3.20 -18.63 18.20
C PHE A 132 -3.58 -19.30 19.53
N ARG A 133 -4.21 -20.49 19.50
CA ARG A 133 -4.48 -21.26 20.73
C ARG A 133 -3.20 -21.72 21.43
N LEU A 134 -2.16 -22.04 20.68
CA LEU A 134 -0.87 -22.49 21.21
C LEU A 134 -0.01 -21.32 21.72
N ASP A 135 0.00 -20.19 21.02
CA ASP A 135 0.64 -18.94 21.44
C ASP A 135 -0.34 -17.76 21.26
N PRO A 136 -1.01 -17.30 22.33
CA PRO A 136 -1.93 -16.16 22.26
C PRO A 136 -1.29 -14.81 21.88
N ASN A 137 0.04 -14.74 21.77
CA ASN A 137 0.76 -13.58 21.25
C ASN A 137 1.07 -13.69 19.75
N GLN A 138 0.75 -14.81 19.11
CA GLN A 138 0.95 -15.02 17.67
C GLN A 138 -0.30 -14.56 16.89
N TRP A 139 -0.30 -13.29 16.47
CA TRP A 139 -1.43 -12.68 15.76
C TRP A 139 -1.30 -12.85 14.25
N SER A 140 -1.46 -14.09 13.79
CA SER A 140 -1.22 -14.44 12.39
C SER A 140 -2.31 -13.94 11.45
N HIS A 141 -1.87 -13.37 10.33
CA HIS A 141 -2.70 -12.97 9.20
C HIS A 141 -2.08 -13.43 7.90
N ARG A 142 -2.88 -14.04 7.03
CA ARG A 142 -2.49 -14.40 5.66
C ARG A 142 -3.42 -13.72 4.67
N LEU A 143 -2.84 -12.84 3.87
CA LEU A 143 -3.53 -12.13 2.81
C LEU A 143 -3.22 -12.77 1.47
N THR A 144 -4.26 -13.24 0.79
CA THR A 144 -4.19 -13.71 -0.59
C THR A 144 -4.95 -12.75 -1.50
N ILE A 145 -4.27 -12.23 -2.51
CA ILE A 145 -4.81 -11.31 -3.52
C ILE A 145 -4.83 -12.02 -4.85
N THR A 146 -6.00 -12.12 -5.48
CA THR A 146 -6.13 -12.59 -6.87
C THR A 146 -6.36 -11.40 -7.79
N LEU A 147 -5.48 -11.23 -8.76
CA LEU A 147 -5.53 -10.17 -9.77
C LEU A 147 -6.40 -10.59 -10.97
N LYS A 148 -6.87 -9.61 -11.76
CA LYS A 148 -7.71 -9.86 -12.95
C LYS A 148 -7.04 -10.76 -14.01
N ASN A 149 -5.71 -10.73 -14.11
CA ASN A 149 -4.94 -11.58 -15.01
C ASN A 149 -4.82 -13.04 -14.52
N GLY A 150 -5.41 -13.36 -13.35
CA GLY A 150 -5.34 -14.68 -12.72
C GLY A 150 -4.12 -14.87 -11.82
N GLU A 151 -3.23 -13.88 -11.73
CA GLU A 151 -2.08 -13.93 -10.83
C GLU A 151 -2.53 -13.92 -9.36
N VAL A 152 -1.92 -14.78 -8.55
CA VAL A 152 -2.22 -14.91 -7.13
C VAL A 152 -0.98 -14.54 -6.32
N ILE A 153 -1.16 -13.59 -5.41
CA ILE A 153 -0.11 -13.12 -4.51
C ILE A 153 -0.55 -13.44 -3.08
N THR A 154 0.21 -14.29 -2.39
CA THR A 154 -0.07 -14.65 -1.00
C THR A 154 1.09 -14.24 -0.11
N LYS A 155 0.78 -13.63 1.03
CA LYS A 155 1.75 -13.32 2.08
C LYS A 155 1.15 -13.56 3.45
N GLN A 156 1.94 -14.17 4.34
CA GLN A 156 1.59 -14.40 5.73
C GLN A 156 2.54 -13.63 6.64
N ILE A 157 2.00 -13.11 7.73
CA ILE A 157 2.73 -12.45 8.81
C ILE A 157 2.20 -13.04 10.12
N ASP A 158 3.09 -13.62 10.92
CA ASP A 158 2.71 -14.30 12.17
C ASP A 158 2.74 -13.39 13.39
N TYR A 159 3.60 -12.36 13.34
CA TYR A 159 3.77 -11.35 14.38
C TYR A 159 3.69 -9.95 13.75
N PRO A 160 2.85 -9.05 14.28
CA PRO A 160 2.69 -7.71 13.72
C PRO A 160 3.98 -6.90 13.86
N ILE A 161 4.17 -5.92 12.98
CA ILE A 161 5.31 -5.01 13.08
C ILE A 161 5.23 -4.26 14.43
N GLY A 162 6.33 -4.26 15.17
CA GLY A 162 6.45 -3.71 16.52
C GLY A 162 6.44 -4.77 17.62
N ASP A 163 6.08 -6.02 17.32
CA ASP A 163 6.26 -7.15 18.24
C ASP A 163 7.76 -7.45 18.45
N PHE A 164 8.15 -8.02 19.58
CA PHE A 164 9.56 -8.38 19.83
C PHE A 164 10.11 -9.39 18.82
N LYS A 165 9.26 -10.24 18.22
CA LYS A 165 9.60 -11.17 17.14
C LYS A 165 9.55 -10.52 15.75
N ASN A 166 9.00 -9.31 15.62
CA ASN A 166 8.97 -8.51 14.39
C ASN A 166 9.13 -7.00 14.69
N PRO A 167 10.30 -6.59 15.21
CA PRO A 167 10.48 -5.26 15.79
C PRO A 167 10.45 -4.16 14.74
N PHE A 168 10.13 -2.94 15.17
CA PHE A 168 10.41 -1.75 14.36
C PHE A 168 11.92 -1.63 14.14
N ASP A 169 12.33 -1.36 12.90
CA ASP A 169 13.64 -0.77 12.68
C ASP A 169 13.61 0.73 13.01
N SER A 170 14.79 1.31 13.23
CA SER A 170 14.91 2.73 13.57
C SER A 170 14.30 3.65 12.51
N ALA A 171 14.46 3.32 11.23
CA ALA A 171 13.94 4.15 10.15
C ALA A 171 12.40 4.15 10.09
N MET A 172 11.76 3.04 10.46
CA MET A 172 10.31 2.95 10.60
C MET A 172 9.82 3.78 11.78
N ALA A 173 10.53 3.75 12.92
CA ALA A 173 10.20 4.57 14.08
C ALA A 173 10.30 6.07 13.75
N ASP A 174 11.40 6.49 13.11
CA ASP A 174 11.63 7.87 12.67
C ASP A 174 10.53 8.34 11.71
N ARG A 175 10.22 7.53 10.69
CA ARG A 175 9.17 7.86 9.74
C ARG A 175 7.81 7.98 10.41
N LYS A 176 7.49 7.08 11.35
CA LYS A 176 6.23 7.13 12.11
C LYS A 176 6.17 8.39 12.97
N PHE A 177 7.27 8.75 13.63
CA PHE A 177 7.37 9.97 14.42
C PHE A 177 7.06 11.21 13.56
N LEU A 178 7.79 11.39 12.46
CA LEU A 178 7.59 12.52 11.54
C LEU A 178 6.15 12.55 10.98
N THR A 179 5.63 11.39 10.56
CA THR A 179 4.25 11.29 10.04
C THR A 179 3.20 11.81 11.04
N LEU A 180 3.43 11.61 12.34
CA LEU A 180 2.50 12.03 13.39
C LEU A 180 2.70 13.48 13.84
N THR A 181 3.90 14.04 13.72
CA THR A 181 4.23 15.37 14.25
C THR A 181 4.27 16.48 13.21
N GLU A 182 4.55 16.16 11.94
CA GLU A 182 4.77 17.18 10.89
C GLU A 182 3.56 18.11 10.69
N ASP A 183 2.35 17.58 10.68
CA ASP A 183 1.12 18.38 10.51
C ASP A 183 0.82 19.27 11.72
N VAL A 184 1.34 18.91 12.90
CA VAL A 184 1.04 19.58 14.18
C VAL A 184 2.12 20.61 14.51
N LEU A 185 3.39 20.24 14.36
CA LEU A 185 4.55 21.03 14.80
C LEU A 185 5.28 21.70 13.63
N GLY A 186 5.01 21.28 12.40
CA GLY A 186 5.80 21.61 11.22
C GLY A 186 7.03 20.70 11.05
N ASN A 187 7.49 20.58 9.81
CA ASN A 187 8.60 19.70 9.43
C ASN A 187 9.93 20.07 10.11
N SER A 188 10.26 21.36 10.21
CA SER A 188 11.51 21.82 10.84
C SER A 188 11.57 21.48 12.33
N THR A 189 10.49 21.77 13.07
CA THR A 189 10.37 21.47 14.50
C THR A 189 10.38 19.96 14.73
N SER A 190 9.63 19.20 13.93
CA SER A 190 9.57 17.73 14.03
C SER A 190 10.93 17.09 13.81
N SER A 191 11.67 17.54 12.80
CA SER A 191 13.00 17.00 12.48
C SER A 191 14.01 17.31 13.58
N ARG A 192 14.00 18.54 14.11
CA ARG A 192 14.88 18.93 15.24
C ARG A 192 14.55 18.13 16.50
N LEU A 193 13.28 17.96 16.82
CA LEU A 193 12.85 17.16 17.96
C LEU A 193 13.30 15.70 17.82
N LEU A 194 13.15 15.11 16.63
CA LEU A 194 13.62 13.75 16.36
C LEU A 194 15.14 13.62 16.53
N GLU A 195 15.91 14.58 16.02
CA GLU A 195 17.36 14.63 16.20
C GLU A 195 17.75 14.73 17.69
N ASN A 196 17.06 15.56 18.46
CA ASN A 196 17.28 15.67 19.90
C ASN A 196 16.92 14.36 20.64
N ILE A 197 15.86 13.65 20.24
CA ILE A 197 15.49 12.35 20.80
C ILE A 197 16.60 11.32 20.56
N HIS A 198 17.19 11.29 19.35
CA HIS A 198 18.31 10.39 19.04
C HIS A 198 19.57 10.69 19.84
N ASN A 199 19.75 11.94 20.28
CA ASN A 199 20.88 12.39 21.09
C ASN A 199 20.53 12.58 22.57
N LEU A 200 19.42 12.01 23.04
CA LEU A 200 18.86 12.26 24.38
C LEU A 200 19.89 12.01 25.49
N ASP A 201 20.70 10.95 25.38
CA ASP A 201 21.70 10.57 26.37
C ASP A 201 22.86 11.58 26.49
N SER A 202 23.01 12.48 25.51
CA SER A 202 24.03 13.53 25.48
C SER A 202 23.49 14.89 25.94
N LEU A 203 22.19 15.01 26.24
CA LEU A 203 21.59 16.26 26.68
C LEU A 203 21.83 16.49 28.18
N GLU A 204 22.41 17.64 28.52
CA GLU A 204 22.62 18.05 29.92
C GLU A 204 21.35 18.66 30.56
N ASP A 205 20.39 19.12 29.74
CA ASP A 205 19.11 19.69 30.18
C ASP A 205 17.97 19.17 29.28
N ILE A 206 16.94 18.57 29.88
CA ILE A 206 15.77 18.03 29.18
C ILE A 206 14.98 19.11 28.43
N ASN A 207 15.08 20.38 28.83
CA ASN A 207 14.42 21.47 28.11
C ASN A 207 14.97 21.67 26.69
N ILE A 208 16.22 21.26 26.44
CA ILE A 208 16.85 21.30 25.12
C ILE A 208 16.08 20.43 24.12
N LEU A 209 15.47 19.33 24.60
CA LEU A 209 14.66 18.44 23.77
C LEU A 209 13.58 19.21 22.98
N PHE A 210 12.95 20.19 23.63
CA PHE A 210 11.82 20.95 23.09
C PHE A 210 12.20 22.31 22.46
N SER A 211 13.50 22.64 22.44
CA SER A 211 14.04 23.90 21.90
C SER A 211 14.18 23.82 20.38
#